data_AF-A0A164EY66-F1
#
_entry.id   AF-A0A164EY66-F1
#
_cell.length_a   1.000
_cell.length_b   1.000
_cell.length_c   1.000
_cell.angle_alpha   90.00
_cell.angle_beta   90.00
_cell.angle_gamma   90.00
#
_symmetry.space_group_name_H-M   'P 1'
#
loop_
_entity.id
_entity.type
_entity.pdbx_description
1 polymer ?
#
loop_
_entity_poly.entity_id
_entity_poly.type
_entity_poly.pdbx_seq_one_letter_code
_entity_poly.pdbx_strand_id
1 'polypeptide(L)' 'MQGAVSTIKSEECKAIYRNPGQISRTMLCASSDKSDFCQGDIGGPLVLQASNGLWTQIGIASWSAGMECLLFLFF' A
#
# COMPACT_ATOMS: atom_id res chain seq x y z
N MET A 1 -10.22 9.20 3.24
CA MET A 1 -11.29 8.24 3.65
C MET A 1 -10.61 7.24 4.59
N GLN A 2 -11.26 6.22 5.16
CA GLN A 2 -10.52 5.16 5.85
C GLN A 2 -11.07 3.81 5.41
N GLY A 3 -10.17 2.85 5.17
CA GLY A 3 -10.46 1.56 4.59
C GLY A 3 -9.39 0.56 5.01
N ALA A 4 -9.79 -0.70 5.10
CA ALA A 4 -8.89 -1.78 5.41
C ALA A 4 -8.21 -2.25 4.12
N VAL A 5 -6.90 -2.51 4.22
CA VAL A 5 -6.09 -3.03 3.12
C VAL A 5 -5.24 -4.19 3.62
N SER A 6 -4.90 -5.08 2.70
CA SER A 6 -3.97 -6.18 2.97
C SER A 6 -2.63 -5.88 2.31
N THR A 7 -1.53 -6.06 3.04
CA THR A 7 -0.19 -5.95 2.46
C THR A 7 0.12 -7.16 1.59
N ILE A 8 0.59 -6.93 0.37
CA ILE A 8 1.04 -7.98 -0.55
C ILE A 8 2.56 -7.99 -0.68
N LYS A 9 3.14 -9.12 -1.07
CA LYS A 9 4.59 -9.27 -1.21
C LYS A 9 5.11 -8.44 -2.39
N SER A 10 6.37 -7.98 -2.29
CA SER A 10 7.00 -7.16 -3.34
C SER A 10 7.04 -7.88 -4.68
N GLU A 11 7.22 -9.21 -4.67
CA GLU A 11 7.27 -10.06 -5.86
C GLU A 11 5.91 -10.13 -6.56
N GLU A 12 4.84 -10.28 -5.79
CA GLU A 12 3.47 -10.30 -6.29
C GLU A 12 3.08 -8.92 -6.82
N CYS A 13 3.44 -7.86 -6.09
CA CYS A 13 3.26 -6.49 -6.53
C CYS A 13 3.99 -6.19 -7.84
N LYS A 14 5.23 -6.64 -8.00
CA LYS A 14 5.98 -6.50 -9.26
C LYS A 14 5.30 -7.18 -10.44
N ALA A 15 4.56 -8.27 -10.21
CA ALA A 15 3.82 -8.95 -11.26
C ALA A 15 2.56 -8.18 -11.70
N ILE A 16 1.96 -7.40 -10.78
CA ILE A 16 0.79 -6.57 -11.04
C ILE A 16 1.15 -5.32 -11.85
N TYR A 17 2.29 -4.69 -11.54
CA TYR A 17 2.68 -3.43 -12.17
C TYR A 17 3.38 -3.67 -13.52
N ARG A 18 2.94 -2.93 -14.56
CA ARG A 18 3.50 -3.02 -15.93
C ARG A 18 5.02 -2.78 -16.01
N ASN A 19 5.58 -2.00 -15.08
CA ASN A 19 7.01 -1.75 -14.98
C ASN A 19 7.53 -2.19 -13.60
N PRO A 20 7.97 -3.45 -13.46
CA PRO A 20 8.46 -4.01 -12.19
C PRO A 20 9.65 -3.24 -11.59
N GLY A 21 10.43 -2.56 -12.44
CA GLY A 21 11.58 -1.76 -12.02
C GLY A 21 11.23 -0.55 -11.17
N GLN A 22 9.96 -0.15 -11.12
CA GLN A 22 9.48 0.95 -10.28
C GLN A 22 9.24 0.53 -8.82
N ILE A 23 9.15 -0.78 -8.53
CA ILE A 23 8.93 -1.29 -7.18
C ILE A 23 10.27 -1.55 -6.49
N SER A 24 10.64 -0.68 -5.56
CA SER A 24 11.86 -0.84 -4.77
C SER A 24 11.66 -1.82 -3.59
N ARG A 25 12.77 -2.23 -2.96
CA ARG A 25 12.73 -3.06 -1.74
C ARG A 25 12.25 -2.29 -0.48
N THR A 26 12.20 -0.96 -0.55
CA THR A 26 11.72 -0.09 0.54
C THR A 26 10.25 0.31 0.37
N MET A 27 9.58 -0.26 -0.64
CA MET A 27 8.16 -0.06 -0.87
C MET A 27 7.38 -1.26 -0.34
N LEU A 28 6.24 -0.98 0.28
CA LEU A 28 5.18 -1.96 0.49
C LEU A 28 4.06 -1.73 -0.51
N CYS A 29 3.40 -2.81 -0.86
CA CYS A 29 2.19 -2.75 -1.67
C CYS A 29 1.03 -3.19 -0.82
N ALA A 30 -0.12 -2.55 -1.00
CA ALA A 30 -1.36 -3.00 -0.40
C ALA A 30 -2.40 -3.23 -1.49
N SER A 31 -3.32 -4.14 -1.23
CA SER A 31 -4.50 -4.37 -2.04
C SER A 31 -5.76 -4.15 -1.21
N SER A 32 -6.82 -3.70 -1.88
CA SER A 32 -8.17 -3.62 -1.33
C SER A 32 -9.12 -4.19 -2.36
N ASP A 33 -10.16 -4.86 -1.88
CA ASP A 33 -11.34 -5.24 -2.65
C ASP A 33 -12.22 -4.03 -3.00
N LYS A 34 -11.96 -2.86 -2.39
CA LYS A 34 -12.66 -1.60 -2.66
C LYS A 34 -11.81 -0.68 -3.50
N SER A 35 -12.27 -0.39 -4.73
CA SER A 35 -11.60 0.45 -5.73
C SER A 35 -11.27 1.86 -5.27
N ASP A 36 -12.07 2.41 -4.35
CA ASP A 36 -12.05 3.85 -4.05
C ASP A 36 -10.96 4.24 -3.04
N PHE A 37 -10.40 3.25 -2.33
CA PHE A 37 -9.36 3.49 -1.33
C PHE A 37 -8.06 4.02 -1.98
N CYS A 38 -7.74 3.55 -3.18
CA CYS A 38 -6.44 3.77 -3.81
C CYS A 38 -6.26 5.18 -4.42
N GLN A 39 -7.35 5.95 -4.62
CA GLN A 39 -7.28 7.28 -5.23
C GLN A 39 -7.35 8.42 -4.20
N GLY A 40 -8.00 8.20 -3.06
CA GLY A 40 -8.31 9.26 -2.09
C GLY A 40 -7.29 9.44 -0.96
N ASP A 41 -6.38 8.49 -0.76
CA ASP A 41 -5.53 8.43 0.44
C ASP A 41 -4.04 8.68 0.15
N ILE A 42 -3.66 9.19 -1.02
CA ILE A 42 -2.28 9.59 -1.36
C ILE A 42 -1.74 10.59 -0.32
N GLY A 43 -0.57 10.32 0.24
CA GLY A 43 0.03 11.10 1.32
C GLY A 43 -0.45 10.72 2.73
N GLY A 44 -1.46 9.85 2.84
CA GLY A 44 -1.98 9.34 4.11
C GLY A 44 -1.12 8.22 4.72
N PRO A 45 -1.21 8.00 6.04
CA PRO A 45 -0.45 6.97 6.72
C PRO A 45 -1.09 5.58 6.53
N LEU A 46 -0.26 4.58 6.23
CA LEU A 46 -0.62 3.17 6.43
C LEU A 46 -0.31 2.80 7.87
N VAL A 47 -1.33 2.39 8.62
CA VAL A 47 -1.18 2.00 10.02
C VAL A 47 -1.52 0.53 10.20
N LEU A 48 -0.72 -0.17 11.02
CA LEU A 48 -0.96 -1.53 11.46
C LEU A 48 -1.25 -1.53 12.96
N GLN A 49 -2.32 -2.22 13.36
CA GLN A 49 -2.56 -2.47 14.77
C GLN A 49 -1.77 -3.71 15.22
N ALA A 50 -0.85 -3.52 16.15
CA ALA A 50 -0.11 -4.60 16.77
C ALA A 50 -0.99 -5.38 17.76
N SER A 51 -0.55 -6.59 18.14
CA SER A 51 -1.28 -7.46 19.08
C SER A 51 -1.49 -6.85 20.47
N ASN A 52 -0.69 -5.85 20.84
CA ASN A 52 -0.83 -5.07 22.07
C ASN A 52 -1.85 -3.92 21.96
N GLY A 53 -2.54 -3.79 20.83
CA GLY A 53 -3.55 -2.76 20.57
C GLY A 53 -3.00 -1.42 20.07
N LEU A 54 -1.67 -1.25 20.02
CA LEU A 54 -1.04 -0.02 19.53
C LEU A 54 -1.06 0.05 18.00
N TRP A 55 -1.29 1.25 17.49
CA TRP A 55 -1.21 1.54 16.07
C TRP A 55 0.19 2.06 15.73
N THR A 56 0.82 1.43 14.75
CA THR A 56 2.12 1.84 14.23
C THR A 56 1.98 2.25 12.78
N GLN A 57 2.44 3.44 12.43
CA GLN A 57 2.56 3.83 11.03
C GLN A 57 3.70 3.04 10.41
N ILE A 58 3.37 2.30 9.36
CA ILE A 58 4.33 1.47 8.65
C ILE A 58 4.69 2.11 7.31
N GLY A 59 3.80 2.86 6.64
CA GLY A 59 4.17 3.53 5.38
C GLY A 59 3.39 4.79 5.09
N ILE A 60 3.72 5.44 3.98
CA ILE A 60 2.98 6.58 3.43
C ILE A 60 2.49 6.25 2.03
N ALA A 61 1.19 6.42 1.81
CA ALA A 61 0.56 6.20 0.51
C ALA A 61 1.21 7.09 -0.55
N SER A 62 1.59 6.51 -1.69
CA SER A 62 2.35 7.20 -2.72
C SER A 62 1.61 7.25 -4.05
N TRP A 63 1.58 6.15 -4.80
CA TRP A 63 1.00 6.13 -6.14
C TRP A 63 0.31 4.80 -6.40
N SER A 64 -0.64 4.79 -7.33
CA SER A 64 -1.42 3.61 -7.74
C SER A 64 -1.33 3.42 -9.24
N ALA A 65 -1.54 2.19 -9.73
CA ALA A 65 -1.63 1.90 -11.15
C ALA A 65 -2.82 0.98 -11.45
N GLY A 66 -3.78 1.47 -12.23
CA GLY A 66 -4.95 0.70 -12.64
C GLY A 66 -6.00 0.54 -11.53
N MET A 67 -6.62 -0.65 -11.46
CA MET A 67 -7.62 -1.00 -10.43
C MET A 67 -6.99 -1.53 -9.14
N GLU A 68 -5.66 -1.61 -9.08
CA GLU A 68 -4.92 -2.17 -7.95
C GLU A 68 -4.24 -1.08 -7.12
N CYS A 69 -4.10 -1.36 -5.82
CA CYS A 69 -3.98 -0.33 -4.81
C CYS A 69 -2.56 0.21 -4.60
N LEU A 70 -2.51 1.28 -3.79
CA LEU A 70 -1.37 2.16 -3.57
C LEU A 70 -0.08 1.44 -3.17
N LEU A 71 1.03 1.95 -3.69
CA LEU A 71 2.37 1.74 -3.19
C LEU A 71 2.64 2.66 -2.01
N PHE A 72 3.19 2.08 -0.95
CA PHE A 72 3.56 2.77 0.27
C PHE A 72 5.07 2.85 0.39
N LEU A 73 5.58 4.05 0.69
CA LEU A 73 6.98 4.26 0.99
C LEU A 73 7.23 4.07 2.50
N PHE A 74 8.25 3.29 2.83
CA PHE A 74 8.89 3.30 4.14
C PHE A 74 10.09 4.23 4.04
N PHE A 75 10.14 5.24 4.92
CA PHE A 75 11.30 6.13 5.06
C PHE A 75 12.22 5.62 6.16
#